data_AF-A0A962RE33-F1
#
_entry.id   AF-A0A962RE33-F1
#
_cell.length_a   1.000
_cell.length_b   1.000
_cell.length_c   1.000
_cell.angle_alpha   90.00
_cell.angle_beta   90.00
_cell.angle_gamma   90.00
#
_symmetry.space_group_name_H-M   'P 1'
#
loop_
_entity.id
_entity.type
_entity.pdbx_description
1 polymer ?
#
loop_
_entity_poly.entity_id
_entity_poly.type
_entity_poly.pdbx_seq_one_letter_code
_entity_poly.pdbx_strand_id
1 'polypeptide(L)'
;DVFNVLLQVLEDGRLTDGHGRTVDFRNTVIVMTSNLGSHLIQEKAQSGDTRGMRSAVLDEVGRHFRPEFINRVDELVVFEPLKREQIRAILDIQLAGLNQRLESQDYTLELSEAARDRLAEAGFDPVYGARPLKRAIQQRLENPLAQSLLRGEFMPGTRIVVDADGENLTFSQQTREAA
;
A
#
# COMPACT_ATOMS: atom_id res chain seq x y z
N ASP A 1 -11.08 -2.94 29.36
CA ASP A 1 -9.72 -3.29 29.82
C ASP A 1 -8.62 -2.72 28.94
N VAL A 2 -8.54 -3.04 27.63
CA VAL A 2 -7.48 -2.50 26.74
C VAL A 2 -7.50 -0.96 26.61
N PHE A 3 -8.68 -0.34 26.55
CA PHE A 3 -8.80 1.12 26.45
C PHE A 3 -8.18 1.88 27.63
N ASN A 4 -8.34 1.37 28.85
CA ASN A 4 -7.78 2.02 30.05
C ASN A 4 -6.25 1.94 30.04
N VAL A 5 -5.70 0.84 29.54
CA VAL A 5 -4.27 0.66 29.34
C VAL A 5 -3.72 1.66 28.31
N LEU A 6 -4.42 1.86 27.19
CA LEU A 6 -4.03 2.85 26.19
C LEU A 6 -4.13 4.28 26.71
N LEU A 7 -5.17 4.60 27.49
CA LEU A 7 -5.29 5.91 28.15
C LEU A 7 -4.10 6.18 29.07
N GLN A 8 -3.68 5.20 29.87
CA GLN A 8 -2.50 5.34 30.71
C GLN A 8 -1.24 5.64 29.88
N VAL A 9 -1.07 4.97 28.75
CA VAL A 9 0.06 5.25 27.84
C VAL A 9 -0.01 6.67 27.29
N LEU A 10 -1.18 7.12 26.86
CA LEU A 10 -1.36 8.45 26.26
C LEU A 10 -1.28 9.59 27.29
N GLU A 11 -1.64 9.33 28.55
CA GLU A 11 -1.62 10.32 29.63
C GLU A 11 -0.27 10.38 30.35
N ASP A 12 0.22 9.23 30.84
CA ASP A 12 1.41 9.17 31.67
C ASP A 12 2.69 8.94 30.86
N GLY A 13 2.55 8.59 29.57
CA GLY A 13 3.66 8.17 28.72
C GLY A 13 4.34 6.91 29.27
N ARG A 14 3.64 6.07 30.04
CA ARG A 14 4.20 4.87 30.67
C ARG A 14 3.19 3.74 30.70
N LEU A 15 3.69 2.51 30.63
CA LEU A 15 2.89 1.30 30.81
C LEU A 15 3.59 0.33 31.75
N THR A 16 2.89 -0.13 32.78
CA THR A 16 3.39 -1.21 33.64
C THR A 16 2.74 -2.52 33.23
N ASP A 17 3.55 -3.52 32.88
CA ASP A 17 3.07 -4.85 32.52
C ASP A 17 2.62 -5.67 33.74
N GLY A 18 2.04 -6.86 33.50
CA GLY A 18 1.58 -7.76 34.56
C GLY A 18 2.69 -8.32 35.47
N HIS A 19 3.97 -8.12 35.11
CA HIS A 19 5.14 -8.51 35.92
C HIS A 19 5.72 -7.32 36.70
N GLY A 20 5.05 -6.15 36.66
CA GLY A 20 5.51 -4.94 37.34
C GLY A 20 6.61 -4.18 36.61
N ARG A 21 6.91 -4.53 35.35
CA ARG A 21 7.91 -3.80 34.55
C ARG A 21 7.28 -2.59 33.91
N THR A 22 7.86 -1.41 34.13
CA THR A 22 7.39 -0.16 33.51
C THR A 22 8.19 0.14 32.24
N VAL A 23 7.48 0.35 31.14
CA VAL A 23 8.01 0.80 29.85
C VAL A 23 7.68 2.28 29.66
N ASP A 24 8.65 3.06 29.18
CA ASP A 24 8.53 4.49 28.91
C ASP A 24 8.19 4.75 27.45
N PHE A 25 7.07 5.44 27.21
CA PHE A 25 6.52 5.84 25.92
C PHE A 25 6.70 7.34 25.63
N ARG A 26 7.33 8.12 26.52
CA ARG A 26 7.48 9.59 26.34
C ARG A 26 8.29 10.00 25.11
N ASN A 27 9.11 9.10 24.58
CA ASN A 27 9.90 9.29 23.35
C ASN A 27 9.41 8.42 22.20
N THR A 28 8.09 8.18 22.12
CA THR A 28 7.48 7.35 21.08
C THR A 28 6.44 8.14 20.31
N VAL A 29 6.26 7.76 19.04
CA VAL A 29 5.13 8.21 18.23
C VAL A 29 4.11 7.07 18.21
N ILE A 30 2.92 7.33 18.73
CA ILE A 30 1.85 6.34 18.79
C ILE A 30 0.93 6.55 17.59
N VAL A 31 0.92 5.58 16.68
CA VAL A 31 0.02 5.57 15.53
C VAL A 31 -1.06 4.53 15.77
N MET A 32 -2.31 4.96 15.71
CA MET A 32 -3.48 4.10 15.84
C MET A 32 -4.27 4.13 14.54
N THR A 33 -4.65 2.96 14.04
CA THR A 33 -5.42 2.84 12.80
C THR A 33 -6.77 2.19 13.08
N SER A 34 -7.84 2.75 12.53
CA SER A 34 -9.19 2.18 12.60
C SER A 34 -9.82 2.21 11.21
N ASN A 35 -10.67 1.24 10.92
CA ASN A 35 -11.52 1.20 9.73
C ASN A 35 -12.93 1.78 10.00
N LEU A 36 -13.14 2.41 11.15
CA LEU A 36 -14.39 3.09 11.46
C LEU A 36 -14.66 4.22 10.46
N GLY A 37 -15.89 4.31 9.95
CA GLY A 37 -16.25 5.29 8.92
C GLY A 37 -15.72 4.99 7.51
N SER A 38 -15.09 3.83 7.27
CA SER A 38 -14.57 3.48 5.91
C SER A 38 -15.66 3.51 4.82
N HIS A 39 -16.87 3.07 5.16
CA HIS A 39 -18.00 3.08 4.23
C HIS A 39 -18.44 4.52 3.88
N LEU A 40 -18.42 5.43 4.86
CA LEU A 40 -18.73 6.85 4.65
C LEU A 40 -17.69 7.51 3.75
N ILE A 41 -16.41 7.18 3.93
CA ILE A 41 -15.32 7.66 3.08
C ILE A 41 -15.56 7.23 1.62
N GLN A 42 -15.93 5.97 1.38
CA GLN A 42 -16.19 5.46 0.03
C GLN A 42 -17.42 6.13 -0.61
N GLU A 43 -18.53 6.23 0.12
CA GLU A 43 -19.75 6.87 -0.36
C GLU A 43 -19.54 8.34 -0.70
N LYS A 44 -18.88 9.09 0.19
CA LYS A 44 -18.60 10.52 0.02
C LYS A 44 -17.58 10.79 -1.09
N ALA A 45 -16.60 9.88 -1.28
CA ALA A 45 -15.66 9.98 -2.38
C ALA A 45 -16.35 9.82 -3.74
N GLN A 46 -17.33 8.92 -3.84
CA GLN A 46 -18.12 8.71 -5.06
C GLN A 46 -19.02 9.91 -5.38
N SER A 47 -19.56 10.58 -4.36
CA SER A 47 -20.41 11.76 -4.54
C SER A 47 -19.63 13.08 -4.72
N GLY A 48 -18.31 13.06 -4.58
CA GLY A 48 -17.45 14.24 -4.68
C GLY A 48 -17.54 15.20 -3.48
N ASP A 49 -18.18 14.80 -2.38
CA ASP A 49 -18.35 15.61 -1.17
C ASP A 49 -17.19 15.38 -0.18
N THR A 50 -16.01 15.89 -0.54
CA THR A 50 -14.81 15.78 0.31
C THR A 50 -14.94 16.59 1.61
N ARG A 51 -15.68 17.71 1.60
CA ARG A 51 -15.84 18.56 2.80
C ARG A 51 -16.71 17.89 3.86
N GLY A 52 -17.80 17.23 3.47
CA GLY A 52 -18.67 16.49 4.38
C GLY A 52 -18.06 15.18 4.89
N MET A 53 -17.10 14.61 4.16
CA MET A 53 -16.46 13.33 4.50
C MET A 53 -15.80 13.35 5.89
N ARG A 54 -14.95 14.36 6.15
CA ARG A 54 -14.23 14.44 7.43
C ARG A 54 -15.19 14.55 8.61
N SER A 55 -16.22 15.39 8.49
CA SER A 55 -17.24 15.55 9.55
C SER A 55 -17.96 14.23 9.82
N ALA A 56 -18.41 13.54 8.76
CA ALA A 56 -19.14 12.28 8.91
C ALA A 56 -18.30 11.18 9.59
N VAL A 57 -17.00 11.10 9.26
CA VAL A 57 -16.09 10.16 9.91
C VAL A 57 -15.85 10.53 11.37
N LEU A 58 -15.65 11.82 11.69
CA LEU A 58 -15.45 12.29 13.05
C LEU A 58 -16.69 12.06 13.93
N ASP A 59 -17.89 12.22 13.39
CA ASP A 59 -19.14 11.92 14.09
C ASP A 59 -19.23 10.43 14.45
N GLU A 60 -18.83 9.55 13.54
CA GLU A 60 -18.82 8.11 13.77
C GLU A 60 -17.76 7.71 14.82
N VAL A 61 -16.57 8.32 14.76
CA VAL A 61 -15.52 8.18 15.78
C VAL A 61 -16.04 8.61 17.15
N GLY A 62 -16.73 9.74 17.24
CA GLY A 62 -17.32 10.25 18.49
C GLY A 62 -18.42 9.37 19.08
N ARG A 63 -19.13 8.59 18.25
CA ARG A 63 -20.10 7.59 18.74
C ARG A 63 -19.45 6.33 19.28
N HIS A 64 -18.30 5.94 18.73
CA HIS A 64 -17.63 4.69 19.09
C HIS A 64 -16.65 4.86 20.25
N PHE A 65 -15.87 5.94 20.24
CA PHE A 65 -14.84 6.20 21.25
C PHE A 65 -15.34 7.22 22.27
N ARG A 66 -14.97 6.99 23.54
CA ARG A 66 -15.33 7.91 24.62
C ARG A 66 -14.57 9.25 24.46
N PRO A 67 -15.17 10.40 24.81
CA PRO A 67 -14.55 11.71 24.62
C PRO A 67 -13.16 11.84 25.27
N GLU A 68 -12.95 11.22 26.44
CA GLU A 68 -11.64 11.30 27.11
C GLU A 68 -10.53 10.60 26.32
N PHE A 69 -10.83 9.59 25.51
CA PHE A 69 -9.84 8.97 24.63
C PHE A 69 -9.50 9.87 23.44
N ILE A 70 -10.54 10.43 22.80
CA ILE A 70 -10.38 11.33 21.65
C ILE A 70 -9.56 12.57 22.05
N ASN A 71 -9.81 13.10 23.24
CA ASN A 71 -9.10 14.27 23.77
C ASN A 71 -7.61 14.02 24.08
N ARG A 72 -7.13 12.77 24.01
CA ARG A 72 -5.71 12.40 24.16
C ARG A 72 -5.01 12.14 22.84
N VAL A 73 -5.73 12.23 21.72
CA VAL A 73 -5.14 12.11 20.38
C VAL A 73 -4.81 13.51 19.89
N ASP A 74 -3.54 13.77 19.60
CA ASP A 74 -3.09 15.07 19.13
C ASP A 74 -3.70 15.44 17.77
N GLU A 75 -3.75 14.48 16.85
CA GLU A 75 -4.28 14.69 15.50
C GLU A 75 -5.08 13.48 14.99
N LEU A 76 -6.29 13.78 14.49
CA LEU A 76 -7.11 12.81 13.76
C LEU A 76 -6.97 13.03 12.26
N VAL A 77 -6.32 12.06 11.62
CA VAL A 77 -6.07 12.04 10.17
C VAL A 77 -7.07 11.09 9.51
N VAL A 78 -7.82 11.60 8.53
CA VAL A 78 -8.71 10.81 7.68
C VAL A 78 -8.01 10.54 6.36
N PHE A 79 -7.86 9.27 5.99
CA PHE A 79 -7.23 8.88 4.73
C PHE A 79 -8.27 8.87 3.61
N GLU A 80 -7.99 9.65 2.55
CA GLU A 80 -8.78 9.62 1.34
C GLU A 80 -8.52 8.34 0.53
N PRO A 81 -9.49 7.86 -0.26
CA PRO A 81 -9.27 6.77 -1.20
C PRO A 81 -8.18 7.09 -2.21
N LEU A 82 -7.42 6.07 -2.59
CA LEU A 82 -6.33 6.20 -3.55
C LEU A 82 -6.88 6.53 -4.95
N LYS A 83 -6.28 7.54 -5.59
CA LYS A 83 -6.49 7.86 -6.99
C LYS A 83 -5.65 6.96 -7.88
N ARG A 84 -6.04 6.82 -9.16
CA ARG A 84 -5.36 5.97 -10.13
C ARG A 84 -3.87 6.33 -10.27
N GLU A 85 -3.53 7.61 -10.25
CA GLU A 85 -2.16 8.10 -10.35
C GLU A 85 -1.33 7.69 -9.12
N GLN A 86 -1.95 7.69 -7.93
CA GLN A 86 -1.29 7.23 -6.70
C GLN A 86 -1.07 5.72 -6.72
N ILE A 87 -1.98 4.93 -7.30
CA ILE A 87 -1.78 3.49 -7.50
C ILE A 87 -0.58 3.21 -8.40
N ARG A 88 -0.41 3.98 -9.49
CA ARG A 88 0.78 3.87 -10.35
C ARG A 88 2.07 4.18 -9.58
N ALA A 89 2.09 5.23 -8.75
CA ALA A 89 3.25 5.52 -7.92
C ALA A 89 3.55 4.40 -6.90
N ILE A 90 2.51 3.79 -6.31
CA ILE A 90 2.69 2.64 -5.42
C ILE A 90 3.21 1.43 -6.18
N LEU A 91 2.77 1.20 -7.42
CA LEU A 91 3.30 0.15 -8.30
C LEU A 91 4.81 0.33 -8.50
N ASP A 92 5.29 1.54 -8.80
CA ASP A 92 6.71 1.81 -8.97
C ASP A 92 7.51 1.50 -7.69
N ILE A 93 6.98 1.84 -6.51
CA ILE A 93 7.60 1.50 -5.21
C ILE A 93 7.69 -0.03 -5.03
N GLN A 94 6.64 -0.77 -5.37
CA GLN A 94 6.65 -2.24 -5.26
C GLN A 94 7.63 -2.88 -6.26
N LEU A 95 7.73 -2.33 -7.47
CA LEU A 95 8.63 -2.81 -8.50
C LEU A 95 10.10 -2.52 -8.21
N ALA A 96 10.41 -1.48 -7.43
CA ALA A 96 11.80 -1.15 -7.05
C ALA A 96 12.53 -2.36 -6.43
N GLY A 97 11.85 -3.09 -5.54
CA GLY A 97 12.42 -4.30 -4.93
C GLY A 97 12.60 -5.45 -5.92
N LEU A 98 11.75 -5.57 -6.93
CA LEU A 98 11.89 -6.56 -8.01
C LEU A 98 13.08 -6.20 -8.91
N ASN A 99 13.18 -4.94 -9.34
CA ASN A 99 14.26 -4.45 -10.18
C ASN A 99 15.62 -4.67 -9.51
N GLN A 100 15.74 -4.36 -8.22
CA GLN A 100 16.98 -4.61 -7.47
C GLN A 100 17.40 -6.09 -7.47
N ARG A 101 16.44 -7.02 -7.36
CA ARG A 101 16.73 -8.46 -7.44
C ARG A 101 17.16 -8.89 -8.84
N LEU A 102 16.52 -8.36 -9.88
CA LEU A 102 16.88 -8.65 -11.27
C LEU A 102 18.26 -8.10 -11.62
N GLU A 103 18.57 -6.87 -11.20
CA GLU A 103 19.88 -6.24 -11.42
C GLU A 103 21.01 -7.05 -10.76
N SER A 104 20.79 -7.64 -9.59
CA SER A 104 21.78 -8.52 -8.93
C SER A 104 22.10 -9.79 -9.72
N GLN A 105 21.25 -10.14 -10.70
CA GLN A 105 21.41 -11.26 -11.61
C GLN A 105 21.70 -10.80 -13.06
N ASP A 106 22.08 -9.53 -13.24
CA ASP A 106 22.39 -8.90 -14.54
C ASP A 106 21.19 -8.81 -15.50
N TYR A 107 19.97 -8.71 -14.98
CA TYR A 107 18.77 -8.45 -15.79
C TYR A 107 18.27 -7.03 -15.58
N THR A 108 17.81 -6.38 -16.65
CA THR A 108 17.07 -5.11 -16.55
C THR A 108 15.60 -5.34 -16.92
N LEU A 109 14.68 -4.80 -16.14
CA LEU A 109 13.24 -4.88 -16.42
C LEU A 109 12.70 -3.48 -16.75
N GLU A 110 12.00 -3.38 -17.87
CA GLU A 110 11.33 -2.15 -18.30
C GLU A 110 9.85 -2.46 -18.57
N LEU A 111 8.95 -1.69 -17.98
CA LEU A 111 7.52 -1.83 -18.21
C LEU A 111 7.05 -0.72 -19.13
N SER A 112 6.25 -1.08 -20.15
CA SER A 112 5.50 -0.11 -20.94
C SER A 112 4.43 0.58 -20.08
N GLU A 113 3.95 1.75 -20.54
CA GLU A 113 2.81 2.42 -19.89
C GLU A 113 1.57 1.54 -19.86
N ALA A 114 1.34 0.75 -20.91
CA ALA A 114 0.21 -0.19 -20.98
C ALA A 114 0.35 -1.29 -19.92
N ALA A 115 1.54 -1.87 -19.73
CA ALA A 115 1.79 -2.85 -18.68
C ALA A 115 1.61 -2.26 -17.28
N ARG A 116 2.09 -1.03 -17.05
CA ARG A 116 1.89 -0.30 -15.78
C ARG A 116 0.40 -0.11 -15.50
N ASP A 117 -0.36 0.33 -16.49
CA ASP A 117 -1.80 0.52 -16.36
C ASP A 117 -2.54 -0.77 -16.02
N ARG A 118 -2.20 -1.87 -16.71
CA ARG A 118 -2.84 -3.16 -16.45
C ARG A 118 -2.54 -3.69 -15.06
N LEU A 119 -1.30 -3.54 -14.59
CA LEU A 119 -0.95 -3.93 -13.22
C LEU A 119 -1.63 -3.05 -12.17
N ALA A 120 -1.71 -1.74 -12.42
CA ALA A 120 -2.42 -0.81 -11.54
C ALA A 120 -3.92 -1.12 -11.46
N GLU A 121 -4.57 -1.39 -12.60
CA GLU A 121 -5.99 -1.79 -12.66
C GLU A 121 -6.25 -3.10 -11.93
N ALA A 122 -5.44 -4.13 -12.17
CA ALA A 122 -5.59 -5.43 -11.51
C ALA A 122 -5.28 -5.38 -10.01
N GLY A 123 -4.48 -4.40 -9.57
CA GLY A 123 -4.04 -4.22 -8.20
C GLY A 123 -4.87 -3.25 -7.37
N PHE A 124 -5.88 -2.60 -7.97
CA PHE A 124 -6.74 -1.63 -7.31
C PHE A 124 -8.11 -2.23 -7.00
N ASP A 125 -8.53 -2.05 -5.76
CA ASP A 125 -9.89 -2.38 -5.32
C ASP A 125 -10.47 -1.17 -4.55
N PRO A 126 -11.70 -0.71 -4.86
CA PRO A 126 -12.31 0.43 -4.17
C PRO A 126 -12.44 0.25 -2.65
N VAL A 127 -12.56 -1.00 -2.19
CA VAL A 127 -12.70 -1.36 -0.78
C VAL A 127 -11.35 -1.64 -0.13
N TYR A 128 -10.47 -2.34 -0.82
CA TYR A 128 -9.18 -2.78 -0.27
C TYR A 128 -7.99 -1.88 -0.67
N GLY A 129 -8.21 -0.83 -1.46
CA GLY A 129 -7.17 0.06 -1.97
C GLY A 129 -6.12 -0.68 -2.80
N ALA A 130 -4.85 -0.35 -2.58
CA ALA A 130 -3.70 -0.98 -3.25
C ALA A 130 -3.28 -2.35 -2.66
N ARG A 131 -4.01 -2.89 -1.67
CA ARG A 131 -3.64 -4.17 -1.03
C ARG A 131 -3.50 -5.33 -2.03
N PRO A 132 -4.38 -5.46 -3.05
CA PRO A 132 -4.24 -6.51 -4.06
C PRO A 132 -3.01 -6.34 -4.97
N LEU A 133 -2.44 -5.13 -5.06
CA LEU A 133 -1.36 -4.79 -6.00
C LEU A 133 -0.14 -5.70 -5.87
N LYS A 134 0.31 -5.98 -4.64
CA LYS A 134 1.44 -6.89 -4.42
C LYS A 134 1.17 -8.28 -5.00
N ARG A 135 -0.05 -8.79 -4.82
CA ARG A 135 -0.47 -10.09 -5.36
C ARG A 135 -0.58 -10.05 -6.88
N ALA A 136 -1.12 -8.97 -7.45
CA ALA A 136 -1.21 -8.78 -8.89
C ALA A 136 0.18 -8.77 -9.54
N ILE A 137 1.14 -8.02 -8.97
CA ILE A 137 2.54 -8.01 -9.40
C ILE A 137 3.13 -9.42 -9.33
N GLN A 138 2.97 -10.10 -8.19
CA GLN A 138 3.53 -11.43 -8.03
C GLN A 138 2.95 -12.44 -9.04
N GLN A 139 1.63 -12.45 -9.22
CA GLN A 139 0.96 -13.44 -10.07
C GLN A 139 1.07 -13.15 -11.57
N ARG A 140 1.02 -11.87 -11.97
CA ARG A 140 0.98 -11.47 -13.39
C ARG A 140 2.34 -11.08 -13.94
N LEU A 141 3.29 -10.68 -13.09
CA LEU A 141 4.62 -10.26 -13.50
C LEU A 141 5.72 -11.19 -12.97
N GLU A 142 5.88 -11.31 -11.65
CA GLU A 142 7.03 -12.03 -11.08
C GLU A 142 7.02 -13.52 -11.41
N ASN A 143 5.89 -14.20 -11.24
CA ASN A 143 5.79 -15.63 -11.46
C ASN A 143 6.00 -16.00 -12.95
N PRO A 144 5.33 -15.35 -13.93
CA PRO A 144 5.59 -15.62 -15.34
C PRO A 144 7.03 -15.30 -15.73
N LEU A 145 7.59 -14.18 -15.26
CA LEU A 145 8.97 -13.80 -15.53
C LEU A 145 9.95 -14.85 -15.00
N ALA A 146 9.77 -15.30 -13.75
CA ALA A 146 10.60 -16.34 -13.16
C ALA A 146 10.55 -17.64 -13.98
N GLN A 147 9.37 -18.03 -14.48
CA GLN A 147 9.26 -19.20 -15.35
C GLN A 147 9.99 -19.03 -16.68
N SER A 148 9.89 -17.86 -17.32
CA SER A 148 10.64 -17.54 -18.55
C SER A 148 12.15 -17.56 -18.34
N LEU A 149 12.63 -17.01 -17.22
CA LEU A 149 14.05 -17.08 -16.84
C LEU A 149 14.52 -18.53 -16.63
N LEU A 150 13.73 -19.35 -15.93
CA LEU A 150 14.05 -20.77 -15.71
C LEU A 150 14.04 -21.60 -16.99
N ARG A 151 13.22 -21.23 -17.99
CA ARG A 151 13.23 -21.85 -19.32
C ARG A 151 14.39 -21.40 -20.20
N GLY A 152 15.19 -20.43 -19.74
CA GLY A 152 16.32 -19.87 -20.51
C GLY A 152 15.89 -18.96 -21.66
N GLU A 153 14.68 -18.38 -21.60
CA GLU A 153 14.19 -17.45 -22.63
C GLU A 153 14.93 -16.10 -22.61
N PHE A 154 15.47 -15.73 -21.44
CA PHE A 154 16.27 -14.51 -21.26
C PHE A 154 17.59 -14.84 -20.56
N MET A 155 18.69 -14.35 -21.12
CA MET A 155 20.04 -14.54 -20.59
C MET A 155 20.46 -13.33 -19.75
N PRO A 156 21.41 -13.50 -18.81
CA PRO A 156 22.03 -12.37 -18.13
C PRO A 156 22.58 -11.34 -19.14
N GLY A 157 22.45 -10.07 -18.81
CA GLY A 157 22.75 -8.91 -19.65
C GLY A 157 21.56 -8.42 -20.50
N THR A 158 20.44 -9.14 -20.49
CA THR A 158 19.25 -8.78 -21.30
C THR A 158 18.40 -7.70 -20.64
N ARG A 159 17.95 -6.75 -21.46
CA ARG A 159 16.85 -5.84 -21.14
C ARG A 159 15.52 -6.50 -21.52
N ILE A 160 14.75 -6.85 -20.50
CA ILE A 160 13.43 -7.46 -20.61
C ILE A 160 12.39 -6.34 -20.62
N VAL A 161 11.65 -6.24 -21.72
CA VAL A 161 10.54 -5.30 -21.90
C VAL A 161 9.24 -6.04 -21.65
N VAL A 162 8.45 -5.52 -20.73
CA VAL A 162 7.12 -6.00 -20.39
C VAL A 162 6.09 -5.09 -21.03
N ASP A 163 5.20 -5.67 -21.83
CA ASP A 163 4.07 -4.97 -22.42
C ASP A 163 2.74 -5.65 -22.04
N ALA A 164 1.63 -5.04 -22.43
CA ALA A 164 0.29 -5.59 -22.24
C ALA A 164 -0.34 -5.98 -23.58
N ASP A 165 -0.80 -7.23 -23.68
CA ASP A 165 -1.66 -7.72 -24.75
C ASP A 165 -3.03 -8.08 -24.17
N GLY A 166 -3.98 -7.17 -24.34
CA GLY A 166 -5.32 -7.29 -23.74
C GLY A 166 -5.26 -7.34 -22.22
N GLU A 167 -5.57 -8.51 -21.65
CA GLU A 167 -5.57 -8.77 -20.20
C GLU A 167 -4.26 -9.34 -19.67
N ASN A 168 -3.38 -9.81 -20.57
CA ASN A 168 -2.15 -10.52 -20.21
C ASN A 168 -0.92 -9.61 -20.36
N LEU A 169 0.11 -9.90 -19.57
CA LEU A 169 1.43 -9.30 -19.76
C LEU A 169 2.26 -10.17 -20.70
N THR A 170 3.00 -9.53 -21.59
CA THR A 170 3.93 -10.17 -22.52
C THR A 170 5.35 -9.74 -22.20
N PHE A 171 6.31 -10.64 -22.44
CA PHE A 171 7.73 -10.41 -22.17
C PHE A 171 8.50 -10.50 -23.49
N SER A 172 9.34 -9.52 -23.74
CA SER A 172 10.20 -9.47 -24.90
C SER A 172 11.60 -9.01 -24.51
N GLN A 173 12.59 -9.32 -25.34
CA GLN A 173 13.95 -8.81 -25.15
C GLN A 173 14.19 -7.67 -26.13
N GLN A 174 14.75 -6.57 -25.65
CA GLN A 174 15.23 -5.53 -26.55
C GLN A 174 16.62 -5.93 -27.04
N THR A 175 16.72 -6.40 -28.28
CA THR A 175 18.01 -6.59 -28.94
C THR A 175 18.65 -5.22 -29.07
N ARG A 176 19.83 -5.01 -28.46
CA ARG A 176 20.66 -3.86 -28.78
C ARG A 176 20.95 -3.93 -30.29
N GLU A 177 20.39 -3.01 -31.07
CA GLU A 177 20.94 -2.74 -32.41
C GLU A 177 22.40 -2.35 -32.18
N ALA A 178 23.31 -3.17 -32.71
CA ALA A 178 24.72 -2.85 -32.76
C ALA A 178 24.87 -1.60 -33.63
N ALA A 179 25.20 -0.48 -33.01
CA ALA A 179 25.65 0.73 -33.69
C ALA A 179 27.02 0.53 -34.32
#